data_AF-A0A5C8TVM5-F1
#
_entry.id   AF-A0A5C8TVM5-F1
#
_cell.length_a   1.000
_cell.length_b   1.000
_cell.length_c   1.000
_cell.angle_alpha   90.00
_cell.angle_beta   90.00
_cell.angle_gamma   90.00
#
_symmetry.space_group_name_H-M   'P 1'
#
loop_
_entity.id
_entity.type
_entity.pdbx_description
1 polymer ?
#
loop_
_entity_poly.entity_id
_entity_poly.type
_entity_poly.pdbx_seq_one_letter_code
_entity_poly.pdbx_strand_id
1 'polypeptide(L)'
;PPDASAYRAALRSLDAAAQAGGHRFVALDGAAQDDLLEAIEAKTLSRGPAGGFDPEQLAFWFEDLRSDVVRTWLAHPAALAWIGYSGIGAGGDGPRPVGFKKVGLGEREGWEPVAQGGDAR
;
A
#
# COMPACT_ATOMS: atom_id res chain seq x y z
N PRO A 1 -19.62 8.63 10.28
CA PRO A 1 -20.22 7.28 10.35
C PRO A 1 -19.23 6.34 11.02
N PRO A 2 -19.64 5.22 11.64
CA PRO A 2 -18.70 4.16 12.03
C PRO A 2 -17.89 3.67 10.82
N ASP A 3 -16.63 3.30 11.01
CA ASP A 3 -15.68 3.02 9.92
C ASP A 3 -16.21 1.99 8.91
N ALA A 4 -16.80 0.89 9.38
CA ALA A 4 -17.35 -0.14 8.51
C ALA A 4 -18.49 0.36 7.60
N SER A 5 -19.29 1.33 8.06
CA SER A 5 -20.35 1.92 7.23
C SER A 5 -19.80 3.04 6.34
N ALA A 6 -18.78 3.78 6.79
CA ALA A 6 -18.04 4.74 5.99
C ALA A 6 -17.42 4.08 4.76
N TYR A 7 -16.66 2.99 4.96
CA TYR A 7 -16.05 2.21 3.89
C TYR A 7 -17.08 1.68 2.89
N ARG A 8 -18.21 1.13 3.37
CA ARG A 8 -19.29 0.68 2.48
C ARG A 8 -19.93 1.81 1.69
N ALA A 9 -20.06 3.01 2.26
CA ALA A 9 -20.64 4.15 1.56
C ALA A 9 -19.66 4.69 0.51
N ALA A 10 -18.39 4.84 0.86
CA ALA A 10 -17.35 5.32 -0.03
C ALA A 10 -17.07 4.37 -1.21
N LEU A 11 -16.97 3.06 -0.96
CA LEU A 11 -16.81 2.07 -2.05
C LEU A 11 -18.01 2.08 -3.01
N ARG A 12 -19.23 2.30 -2.52
CA ARG A 12 -20.41 2.48 -3.37
C ARG A 12 -20.36 3.78 -4.17
N SER A 13 -19.84 4.87 -3.59
CA SER A 13 -19.61 6.12 -4.34
C SER A 13 -18.57 5.95 -5.44
N LEU A 14 -17.46 5.25 -5.15
CA LEU A 14 -16.41 4.93 -6.13
C LEU A 14 -16.98 4.09 -7.29
N ASP A 15 -17.69 3.01 -6.98
CA ASP A 15 -18.33 2.17 -8.01
C ASP A 15 -19.38 2.96 -8.80
N ALA A 16 -20.18 3.81 -8.16
CA ALA A 16 -21.16 4.65 -8.85
C ALA A 16 -20.49 5.66 -9.80
N ALA A 17 -19.34 6.22 -9.42
CA ALA A 17 -18.56 7.10 -10.29
C ALA A 17 -18.02 6.36 -11.52
N ALA A 18 -17.51 5.13 -11.34
CA ALA A 18 -17.10 4.28 -12.46
C ALA A 18 -18.27 3.88 -13.37
N GLN A 19 -19.44 3.63 -12.80
CA GLN A 19 -20.64 3.23 -13.55
C GLN A 19 -21.16 4.33 -14.48
N ALA A 20 -20.80 5.59 -14.27
CA ALA A 20 -21.07 6.66 -15.23
C ALA A 20 -20.40 6.38 -16.60
N GLY A 21 -19.30 5.62 -16.62
CA GLY A 21 -18.65 5.10 -17.83
C GLY A 21 -19.09 3.69 -18.24
N GLY A 22 -20.09 3.10 -17.59
CA GLY A 22 -20.66 1.79 -17.91
C GLY A 22 -19.95 0.57 -17.28
N HIS A 23 -19.00 0.79 -16.36
CA HIS A 23 -18.21 -0.27 -15.74
C HIS A 23 -18.18 -0.15 -14.22
N ARG A 24 -17.94 -1.27 -13.51
CA ARG A 24 -17.55 -1.22 -12.08
C ARG A 24 -16.09 -0.79 -11.99
N PHE A 25 -15.68 -0.21 -10.88
CA PHE A 25 -14.29 0.26 -10.71
C PHE A 25 -13.28 -0.86 -11.00
N VAL A 26 -13.52 -2.05 -10.44
CA VAL A 26 -12.67 -3.24 -10.62
C VAL A 26 -12.63 -3.79 -12.04
N ALA A 27 -13.52 -3.35 -12.93
CA ALA A 27 -13.56 -3.76 -14.33
C ALA A 27 -12.93 -2.73 -15.28
N LEU A 28 -12.56 -1.56 -14.76
CA LEU A 28 -11.76 -0.58 -15.50
C LEU A 28 -10.33 -1.11 -15.69
N ASP A 29 -9.67 -0.68 -16.76
CA ASP A 29 -8.23 -0.88 -16.89
C ASP A 29 -7.45 0.03 -15.92
N GLY A 30 -6.14 -0.20 -15.80
CA GLY A 30 -5.32 0.53 -14.81
C GLY A 30 -5.33 2.03 -15.01
N ALA A 31 -5.25 2.51 -16.26
CA ALA A 31 -5.26 3.94 -16.55
C ALA A 31 -6.61 4.59 -16.16
N ALA A 32 -7.73 3.95 -16.48
CA ALA A 32 -9.05 4.45 -16.10
C ALA A 32 -9.31 4.35 -14.59
N GLN A 33 -8.69 3.40 -13.88
CA GLN A 33 -8.70 3.39 -12.41
C GLN A 33 -7.93 4.60 -11.87
N ASP A 34 -6.72 4.83 -12.37
CA ASP A 34 -5.87 5.95 -11.95
C ASP A 34 -6.56 7.30 -12.18
N ASP A 35 -7.12 7.53 -13.38
CA ASP A 35 -7.88 8.75 -13.71
C ASP A 35 -9.02 9.01 -12.71
N LEU A 36 -9.73 7.95 -12.29
CA LEU A 36 -10.83 8.08 -11.34
C LEU A 36 -10.33 8.39 -9.92
N LEU A 37 -9.21 7.78 -9.51
CA LEU A 37 -8.58 8.06 -8.21
C LEU A 37 -8.02 9.50 -8.18
N GLU A 38 -7.39 9.96 -9.25
CA GLU A 38 -6.94 11.36 -9.40
C GLU A 38 -8.13 12.34 -9.34
N ALA A 39 -9.27 11.99 -9.95
CA ALA A 39 -10.48 12.79 -9.86
C ALA A 39 -11.07 12.87 -8.43
N ILE A 40 -10.86 11.85 -7.59
CA ILE A 40 -11.20 11.90 -6.16
C ILE A 40 -10.29 12.88 -5.44
N GLU A 41 -8.97 12.79 -5.65
CA GLU A 41 -8.00 13.71 -5.04
C GLU A 41 -8.27 15.18 -5.44
N ALA A 42 -8.56 15.40 -6.72
CA ALA A 42 -8.90 16.70 -7.27
C ALA A 42 -10.32 17.19 -6.88
N LYS A 43 -11.13 16.35 -6.24
CA LYS A 43 -12.54 16.62 -5.86
C LYS A 43 -13.41 17.01 -7.06
N THR A 44 -13.12 16.45 -8.25
CA THR A 44 -13.80 16.79 -9.51
C THR A 44 -14.92 15.82 -9.86
N LEU A 45 -15.08 14.73 -9.09
CA LEU A 45 -16.20 13.81 -9.27
C LEU A 45 -17.55 14.48 -9.06
N SER A 46 -18.55 14.01 -9.78
CA SER A 46 -19.94 14.36 -9.52
C SER A 46 -20.38 13.84 -8.17
N ARG A 47 -21.39 14.49 -7.56
CA ARG A 47 -21.99 14.00 -6.32
C ARG A 47 -22.43 12.54 -6.48
N GLY A 48 -22.02 11.71 -5.51
CA GLY A 48 -22.37 10.30 -5.47
C GLY A 48 -23.88 10.03 -5.32
N PRO A 49 -24.28 8.75 -5.34
CA PRO A 49 -25.68 8.35 -5.19
C PRO A 49 -26.25 8.77 -3.83
N ALA A 50 -27.57 8.73 -3.67
CA ALA A 50 -28.22 9.03 -2.40
C ALA A 50 -27.67 8.12 -1.27
N GLY A 51 -27.19 8.74 -0.19
CA GLY A 51 -26.54 8.04 0.93
C GLY A 51 -25.09 7.61 0.67
N GLY A 52 -24.52 7.96 -0.49
CA GLY A 52 -23.09 7.94 -0.76
C GLY A 52 -22.41 9.23 -0.30
N PHE A 53 -21.09 9.26 -0.45
CA PHE A 53 -20.26 10.41 -0.14
C PHE A 53 -20.34 11.45 -1.25
N ASP A 54 -20.34 12.73 -0.86
CA ASP A 54 -20.02 13.83 -1.76
C ASP A 54 -18.51 13.87 -2.08
N PRO A 55 -18.06 14.70 -3.05
CA PRO A 55 -16.67 14.71 -3.48
C PRO A 55 -15.67 15.06 -2.37
N GLU A 56 -16.05 15.90 -1.42
CA GLU A 56 -15.17 16.29 -0.32
C GLU A 56 -15.02 15.17 0.71
N GLN A 57 -16.13 14.53 1.07
CA GLN A 57 -16.12 13.35 1.94
C GLN A 57 -15.35 12.18 1.30
N LEU A 58 -15.48 11.98 -0.01
CA LEU A 58 -14.79 10.91 -0.72
C LEU A 58 -13.28 11.15 -0.77
N ALA A 59 -12.84 12.41 -0.95
CA ALA A 59 -11.43 12.77 -0.87
C ALA A 59 -10.85 12.51 0.53
N PHE A 60 -11.55 12.90 1.61
CA PHE A 60 -11.08 12.61 2.97
C PHE A 60 -10.97 11.12 3.25
N TRP A 61 -11.98 10.34 2.85
CA TRP A 61 -11.89 8.89 2.97
C TRP A 61 -10.77 8.29 2.15
N PHE A 62 -10.47 8.86 0.98
CA PHE A 62 -9.40 8.35 0.12
C PHE A 62 -8.01 8.54 0.75
N GLU A 63 -7.78 9.64 1.46
CA GLU A 63 -6.55 9.82 2.25
C GLU A 63 -6.39 8.73 3.34
N ASP A 64 -7.48 8.42 4.06
CA ASP A 64 -7.46 7.33 5.05
C ASP A 64 -7.23 5.97 4.38
N LEU A 65 -7.90 5.69 3.26
CA LEU A 65 -7.73 4.46 2.47
C LEU A 65 -6.27 4.29 2.04
N ARG A 66 -5.63 5.34 1.52
CA ARG A 66 -4.23 5.30 1.08
C ARG A 66 -3.31 4.92 2.25
N SER A 67 -3.53 5.53 3.41
CA SER A 67 -2.80 5.19 4.64
C SER A 67 -3.00 3.72 5.03
N ASP A 68 -4.23 3.23 5.01
CA ASP A 68 -4.57 1.85 5.38
C ASP A 68 -4.00 0.83 4.40
N VAL A 69 -4.05 1.09 3.09
CA VAL A 69 -3.47 0.25 2.04
C VAL A 69 -1.95 0.17 2.19
N VAL A 70 -1.28 1.31 2.35
CA VAL A 70 0.18 1.35 2.52
C VAL A 70 0.59 0.62 3.79
N ARG A 71 -0.10 0.85 4.92
CA ARG A 71 0.17 0.14 6.18
C ARG A 71 -0.04 -1.37 6.05
N THR A 72 -1.15 -1.79 5.44
CA THR A 72 -1.48 -3.20 5.24
C THR A 72 -0.43 -3.88 4.38
N TRP A 73 0.01 -3.22 3.30
CA TRP A 73 1.04 -3.75 2.42
C TRP A 73 2.40 -3.83 3.11
N LEU A 74 2.85 -2.75 3.78
CA LEU A 74 4.12 -2.72 4.51
C LEU A 74 4.16 -3.64 5.74
N ALA A 75 3.01 -4.10 6.25
CA ALA A 75 2.97 -5.09 7.32
C ALA A 75 3.49 -6.46 6.87
N HIS A 76 3.57 -6.73 5.56
CA HIS A 76 4.07 -7.99 5.04
C HIS A 76 5.60 -7.94 4.81
N PRO A 77 6.40 -8.87 5.36
CA PRO A 77 7.86 -8.88 5.19
C PRO A 77 8.32 -8.90 3.72
N ALA A 78 7.57 -9.56 2.83
CA ALA A 78 7.89 -9.54 1.41
C ALA A 78 7.73 -8.16 0.75
N ALA A 79 6.80 -7.32 1.23
CA ALA A 79 6.66 -5.95 0.75
C ALA A 79 7.85 -5.09 1.19
N LEU A 80 8.27 -5.24 2.46
CA LEU A 80 9.47 -4.60 2.98
C LEU A 80 10.72 -5.03 2.19
N ALA A 81 10.90 -6.32 1.94
CA ALA A 81 11.98 -6.82 1.10
C ALA A 81 11.92 -6.30 -0.34
N TRP A 82 10.73 -6.19 -0.93
CA TRP A 82 10.53 -5.69 -2.28
C TRP A 82 10.95 -4.21 -2.43
N ILE A 83 10.75 -3.38 -1.41
CA ILE A 83 11.27 -1.99 -1.38
C ILE A 83 12.72 -1.89 -0.91
N GLY A 84 13.41 -3.01 -0.70
CA GLY A 84 14.78 -3.02 -0.19
C GLY A 84 14.90 -2.62 1.29
N TYR A 85 13.81 -2.63 2.04
CA TYR A 85 13.82 -2.40 3.48
C TYR A 85 14.04 -3.72 4.23
N SER A 86 15.23 -3.90 4.79
CA SER A 86 15.60 -5.12 5.53
C SER A 86 15.24 -5.08 7.02
N GLY A 87 14.94 -3.91 7.57
CA GLY A 87 14.75 -3.72 9.02
C GLY A 87 16.01 -3.98 9.86
N ILE A 88 17.15 -4.29 9.24
CA ILE A 88 18.41 -4.50 9.92
C ILE A 88 19.02 -3.13 10.25
N GLY A 89 19.42 -2.93 11.50
CA GLY A 89 20.19 -1.76 11.92
C GLY A 89 21.53 -1.69 11.18
N ALA A 90 21.54 -1.04 10.02
CA ALA A 90 22.76 -0.65 9.32
C ALA A 90 23.25 0.65 9.98
N GLY A 91 24.16 0.54 10.93
CA GLY A 91 24.49 1.69 11.77
C GLY A 91 25.87 1.62 12.41
N GLY A 92 26.92 1.81 11.59
CA GLY A 92 28.22 2.24 12.10
C GLY A 92 29.19 2.59 10.97
N ASP A 93 29.41 3.89 10.75
CA ASP A 93 30.51 4.45 9.95
C ASP A 93 31.83 4.56 10.75
N GLY A 94 31.81 4.09 12.01
CA GLY A 94 32.98 4.05 12.88
C GLY A 94 34.08 3.09 12.40
N PRO A 95 35.31 3.23 12.93
CA PRO A 95 36.48 2.42 12.55
C PRO A 95 36.29 0.91 12.74
N ARG A 96 35.28 0.51 13.52
CA ARG A 96 34.78 -0.86 13.65
C ARG A 96 33.29 -0.83 13.33
N PRO A 97 32.85 -1.14 12.10
CA PRO A 97 31.45 -1.04 11.74
C PRO A 97 30.62 -1.94 12.65
N VAL A 98 29.72 -1.34 13.42
CA VAL A 98 28.74 -2.03 14.28
C VAL A 98 27.46 -2.21 13.47
N GLY A 99 27.42 -3.18 12.56
CA GLY A 99 26.23 -3.50 11.76
C GLY A 99 26.50 -4.26 10.47
N PHE A 100 25.41 -4.59 9.76
CA PHE A 100 25.44 -5.23 8.45
C PHE A 100 25.56 -4.16 7.34
N LYS A 101 26.39 -4.42 6.32
CA LYS A 101 26.48 -3.64 5.07
C LYS A 101 25.69 -4.30 3.95
N LYS A 102 25.67 -5.63 3.92
CA LYS A 102 24.85 -6.45 3.03
C LYS A 102 23.50 -6.69 3.66
N VAL A 103 22.47 -6.12 3.07
CA VAL A 103 21.10 -6.17 3.58
C VAL A 103 20.10 -6.62 2.52
N GLY A 104 20.57 -7.01 1.33
CA GLY A 104 19.73 -7.58 0.29
C GLY A 104 19.23 -8.98 0.64
N LEU A 105 18.11 -9.36 0.03
CA LEU A 105 17.52 -10.68 0.21
C LEU A 105 18.51 -11.78 -0.24
N GLY A 106 18.93 -12.63 0.70
CA GLY A 106 19.89 -13.71 0.43
C GLY A 106 21.36 -13.29 0.40
N GLU A 107 21.67 -12.02 0.69
CA GLU A 107 23.05 -11.57 0.82
C GLU A 107 23.62 -11.90 2.22
N ARG A 108 24.91 -12.22 2.28
CA ARG A 108 25.60 -12.58 3.52
C ARG A 108 26.92 -11.85 3.70
N GLU A 109 27.17 -11.34 4.89
CA GLU A 109 28.48 -10.84 5.29
C GLU A 109 29.51 -11.96 5.41
N GLY A 110 30.78 -11.61 5.18
CA GLY A 110 31.88 -12.57 5.30
C GLY A 110 32.10 -13.08 6.72
N TRP A 111 31.66 -12.32 7.72
CA TRP A 111 31.77 -12.67 9.14
C TRP A 111 30.58 -13.47 9.67
N GLU A 112 29.47 -13.55 8.93
CA GLU A 112 28.30 -14.32 9.38
C GLU A 112 28.62 -15.82 9.47
N PRO A 113 28.19 -16.53 10.53
CA PRO A 113 28.37 -17.97 10.64
C PRO A 113 27.72 -18.72 9.47
N VAL A 114 28.41 -19.72 8.92
CA VAL A 114 27.77 -20.71 8.04
C VAL A 114 27.03 -21.70 8.93
N ALA A 115 25.73 -21.87 8.74
CA ALA A 115 25.00 -22.93 9.41
C ALA A 115 25.65 -24.28 9.07
N GLN A 116 26.29 -24.92 10.05
CA GLN A 116 26.81 -26.28 9.93
C GLN A 116 25.65 -27.24 10.22
N GLY A 117 24.68 -27.29 9.30
CA GLY A 117 23.61 -28.29 9.30
C GLY A 117 23.83 -29.21 8.12
N GLY A 118 24.38 -30.39 8.39
CA GLY A 118 24.58 -31.44 7.40
C GLY A 118 23.28 -31.97 6.81
N ASP A 119 23.40 -32.70 5.71
CA ASP A 119 22.35 -33.56 5.17
C ASP A 119 21.66 -34.32 6.29
N ALA A 120 20.36 -34.07 6.46
CA ALA A 120 19.44 -35.03 7.04
C ALA A 120 18.25 -35.13 6.07
N ARG A 121 18.47 -35.91 5.01
CA ARG A 121 17.42 -36.73 4.40
C ARG A 121 17.06 -37.85 5.36
#